data_AF-A0A926CM65-F1
#
_entry.id   AF-A0A926CM65-F1
#
_cell.length_a   1.000
_cell.length_b   1.000
_cell.length_c   1.000
_cell.angle_alpha   90.00
_cell.angle_beta   90.00
_cell.angle_gamma   90.00
#
_symmetry.space_group_name_H-M   'P 1'
#
loop_
_entity.id
_entity.type
_entity.pdbx_description
1 polymer ?
#
loop_
_entity_poly.entity_id
_entity_poly.type
_entity_poly.pdbx_seq_one_letter_code
_entity_poly.pdbx_strand_id
1 'polypeptide(L)'
;MRFAAALLMAATIQGGELPPRIVGFTLSETPSGLMKAFRQAPNVVKQPAALIVQFHEDSDHSKVHSCDGDFAWAFYFSASGEMQSITWNPEKPIAVSKLFPAKDRELHSTSAVGVKASVMLRRLSGGRLLIANVNSPDQAELQQAVLMRADTVGRFFPWLAARLKSDKTGE
;
A
#
# COMPACT_ATOMS: atom_id res chain seq x y z
N MET A 1 33.99 -0.77 -10.92
CA MET A 1 32.60 -0.37 -10.59
C MET A 1 32.00 -1.48 -9.72
N ARG A 2 31.69 -1.21 -8.44
CA ARG A 2 31.18 -2.22 -7.51
C ARG A 2 29.64 -2.27 -7.62
N PHE A 3 29.10 -3.40 -8.06
CA PHE A 3 27.68 -3.70 -7.99
C PHE A 3 27.30 -3.97 -6.52
N ALA A 4 26.47 -3.09 -5.93
CA ALA A 4 25.79 -3.41 -4.69
C ALA A 4 24.61 -4.32 -5.01
N ALA A 5 24.82 -5.64 -4.87
CA ALA A 5 23.73 -6.60 -4.82
C ALA A 5 22.93 -6.33 -3.54
N ALA A 6 21.74 -5.74 -3.67
CA ALA A 6 20.82 -5.64 -2.56
C ALA A 6 20.39 -7.06 -2.16
N LEU A 7 20.79 -7.42 -0.95
CA LEU A 7 20.52 -8.68 -0.29
C LEU A 7 19.00 -8.94 -0.30
N LEU A 8 18.56 -9.89 -1.12
CA LEU A 8 17.24 -10.49 -0.98
C LEU A 8 17.21 -11.15 0.40
N MET A 9 16.57 -10.51 1.38
CA MET A 9 16.18 -11.18 2.61
C MET A 9 15.23 -12.33 2.23
N ALA A 10 15.78 -13.53 2.19
CA ALA A 10 15.02 -14.76 2.09
C ALA A 10 14.20 -14.92 3.38
N ALA A 11 12.97 -14.39 3.37
CA ALA A 11 11.93 -14.94 4.22
C ALA A 11 11.54 -16.29 3.62
N THR A 12 12.05 -17.36 4.22
CA THR A 12 11.65 -18.74 3.94
C THR A 12 10.14 -18.86 4.17
N ILE A 13 9.36 -18.91 3.09
CA ILE A 13 7.94 -19.24 3.14
C ILE A 13 7.85 -20.77 3.23
N GLN A 14 7.88 -21.29 4.45
CA GLN A 14 7.47 -22.66 4.77
C GLN A 14 6.13 -22.58 5.52
N GLY A 15 5.05 -23.04 4.86
CA GLY A 15 3.78 -23.39 5.50
C GLY A 15 2.83 -22.23 5.81
N GLY A 16 1.79 -22.08 4.98
CA GLY A 16 0.42 -21.86 5.47
C GLY A 16 -0.01 -20.49 6.01
N GLU A 17 0.86 -19.51 6.22
CA GLU A 17 0.44 -18.12 6.51
C GLU A 17 1.26 -17.15 5.65
N LEU A 18 0.61 -16.45 4.70
CA LEU A 18 1.20 -15.24 4.12
C LEU A 18 1.41 -14.25 5.29
N PRO A 19 2.63 -13.74 5.52
CA PRO A 19 2.84 -12.91 6.68
C PRO A 19 2.00 -11.64 6.53
N PRO A 20 1.36 -11.13 7.60
CA PRO A 20 1.06 -9.73 7.62
C PRO A 20 2.45 -9.08 7.62
N ARG A 21 2.76 -8.09 6.80
CA ARG A 21 2.22 -6.76 6.94
C ARG A 21 2.81 -6.02 5.76
N ILE A 22 1.97 -5.39 4.94
CA ILE A 22 2.32 -4.41 3.92
C ILE A 22 3.58 -3.55 4.24
N VAL A 23 3.84 -3.24 5.51
CA VAL A 23 5.04 -2.52 6.01
C VAL A 23 6.40 -3.19 5.70
N GLY A 24 6.43 -4.48 5.38
CA GLY A 24 7.63 -5.23 5.02
C GLY A 24 8.14 -4.93 3.61
N PHE A 25 7.29 -4.38 2.74
CA PHE A 25 7.68 -3.99 1.40
C PHE A 25 8.56 -2.73 1.41
N THR A 26 9.54 -2.70 0.53
CA THR A 26 10.55 -1.64 0.43
C THR A 26 10.18 -0.56 -0.58
N LEU A 27 9.20 -0.83 -1.46
CA LEU A 27 8.88 -0.04 -2.66
C LEU A 27 10.02 -0.06 -3.70
N SER A 28 10.90 -1.04 -3.62
CA SER A 28 11.96 -1.32 -4.60
C SER A 28 11.75 -2.66 -5.31
N GLU A 29 10.63 -3.33 -5.04
CA GLU A 29 10.27 -4.57 -5.69
C GLU A 29 10.02 -4.33 -7.19
N THR A 30 10.32 -5.34 -8.00
CA THR A 30 10.08 -5.32 -9.45
C THR A 30 8.87 -6.19 -9.81
N PRO A 31 8.21 -5.98 -10.96
CA PRO A 31 7.13 -6.86 -11.40
C PRO A 31 7.53 -8.34 -11.42
N SER A 32 8.74 -8.65 -11.90
CA SER A 32 9.27 -10.02 -11.91
C SER A 32 9.52 -10.58 -10.51
N GLY A 33 10.02 -9.75 -9.58
CA GLY A 33 10.19 -10.12 -8.19
C GLY A 33 8.85 -10.46 -7.52
N LEU A 34 7.82 -9.66 -7.78
CA LEU A 34 6.47 -9.89 -7.25
C LEU A 34 5.87 -11.20 -7.78
N MET A 35 5.96 -11.47 -9.09
CA MET A 35 5.46 -12.72 -9.67
C MET A 35 6.11 -13.95 -9.02
N LYS A 36 7.43 -13.88 -8.73
CA LYS A 36 8.14 -14.95 -8.03
C LYS A 36 7.69 -15.08 -6.57
N ALA A 37 7.44 -13.96 -5.88
CA ALA A 37 7.05 -13.95 -4.48
C ALA A 37 5.64 -14.51 -4.27
N PHE A 38 4.67 -14.08 -5.09
CA PHE A 38 3.28 -14.48 -4.98
C PHE A 38 2.97 -15.87 -5.56
N ARG A 39 3.88 -16.43 -6.38
CA ARG A 39 3.75 -17.77 -7.01
C ARG A 39 2.44 -17.98 -7.79
N GLN A 40 1.82 -16.90 -8.24
CA GLN A 40 0.60 -16.91 -9.04
C GLN A 40 0.72 -15.89 -10.17
N ALA A 41 -0.05 -16.10 -11.23
CA ALA A 41 -0.13 -15.14 -12.32
C ALA A 41 -0.88 -13.90 -11.85
N PRO A 42 -0.32 -12.68 -12.02
CA PRO A 42 -1.04 -11.47 -11.69
C PRO A 42 -2.05 -11.10 -12.77
N ASN A 43 -3.07 -10.34 -12.40
CA ASN A 43 -3.76 -9.49 -13.34
C ASN A 43 -2.91 -8.24 -13.60
N VAL A 44 -2.72 -7.87 -14.87
CA VAL A 44 -1.84 -6.75 -15.25
C VAL A 44 -2.63 -5.72 -16.04
N VAL A 45 -2.76 -4.53 -15.47
CA VAL A 45 -3.41 -3.39 -16.11
C VAL A 45 -2.35 -2.40 -16.58
N LYS A 46 -2.26 -2.21 -17.90
CA LYS A 46 -1.35 -1.23 -18.51
C LYS A 46 -2.11 0.07 -18.77
N GLN A 47 -1.56 1.18 -18.29
CA GLN A 47 -2.03 2.53 -18.57
C GLN A 47 -0.91 3.34 -19.24
N PRO A 48 -1.21 4.42 -19.99
CA PRO A 48 -0.17 5.19 -20.70
C PRO A 48 0.98 5.68 -19.82
N ALA A 49 0.74 5.93 -18.53
CA ALA A 49 1.72 6.45 -17.59
C ALA A 49 2.05 5.50 -16.42
N ALA A 50 1.53 4.27 -16.45
CA ALA A 50 1.63 3.35 -15.32
C ALA A 50 1.42 1.88 -15.68
N LEU A 51 1.96 1.01 -14.84
CA LEU A 51 1.68 -0.42 -14.82
C LEU A 51 1.12 -0.78 -13.45
N ILE A 52 -0.02 -1.46 -13.41
CA ILE A 52 -0.62 -1.96 -12.19
C ILE A 52 -0.59 -3.48 -12.23
N VAL A 53 0.03 -4.09 -11.22
CA VAL A 53 0.11 -5.54 -11.05
C VAL A 53 -0.76 -5.92 -9.87
N GLN A 54 -1.74 -6.79 -10.08
CA GLN A 54 -2.74 -7.16 -9.08
C GLN A 54 -2.69 -8.66 -8.79
N PHE A 55 -2.90 -9.00 -7.52
CA PHE A 55 -2.94 -10.37 -7.02
C PHE A 55 -4.18 -10.58 -6.15
N HIS A 56 -4.78 -11.76 -6.25
CA HIS A 56 -5.94 -12.18 -5.48
C HIS A 56 -5.51 -13.12 -4.35
N GLU A 57 -6.30 -13.22 -3.27
CA GLU A 57 -5.97 -14.06 -2.10
C GLU A 57 -6.23 -15.55 -2.36
N ASP A 58 -7.14 -15.87 -3.29
CA ASP A 58 -7.46 -17.25 -3.70
C ASP A 58 -7.23 -17.49 -5.19
N SER A 59 -6.60 -18.64 -5.50
CA SER A 59 -6.44 -19.20 -6.84
C SER A 59 -7.73 -19.80 -7.43
N ASP A 60 -8.86 -19.72 -6.71
CA ASP A 60 -10.14 -20.21 -7.21
C ASP A 60 -10.76 -19.18 -8.16
N HIS A 61 -10.30 -19.23 -9.40
CA HIS A 61 -10.73 -18.39 -10.52
C HIS A 61 -12.23 -18.48 -10.85
N SER A 62 -13.01 -19.30 -10.13
CA SER A 62 -14.44 -19.54 -10.39
C SER A 62 -15.39 -18.42 -9.90
N LYS A 63 -14.91 -17.45 -9.12
CA LYS A 63 -15.74 -16.35 -8.57
C LYS A 63 -15.45 -14.95 -9.14
N VAL A 64 -14.71 -14.85 -10.23
CA VAL A 64 -14.40 -13.54 -10.84
C VAL A 64 -15.61 -13.03 -11.61
N HIS A 65 -16.55 -12.41 -10.90
CA HIS A 65 -17.58 -11.58 -11.49
C HIS A 65 -17.23 -10.10 -11.30
N SER A 66 -17.15 -9.41 -12.44
CA SER A 66 -17.13 -7.96 -12.63
C SER A 66 -15.76 -7.26 -12.63
N CYS A 67 -15.69 -6.27 -13.52
CA CYS A 67 -14.53 -5.46 -13.85
C CYS A 67 -14.16 -4.42 -12.78
N ASP A 68 -14.70 -4.54 -11.56
CA ASP A 68 -14.42 -3.68 -10.41
C ASP A 68 -14.05 -4.54 -9.19
N GLY A 69 -12.80 -4.47 -8.75
CA GLY A 69 -12.57 -4.24 -7.32
C GLY A 69 -11.96 -5.34 -6.42
N ASP A 70 -12.03 -6.64 -6.73
CA ASP A 70 -11.69 -7.66 -5.71
C ASP A 70 -10.24 -8.16 -5.78
N PHE A 71 -9.25 -7.26 -5.73
CA PHE A 71 -7.84 -7.66 -5.52
C PHE A 71 -7.47 -7.63 -4.04
N ALA A 72 -6.61 -8.57 -3.61
CA ALA A 72 -6.00 -8.52 -2.28
C ALA A 72 -4.81 -7.56 -2.28
N TRP A 73 -4.01 -7.58 -3.35
CA TRP A 73 -2.85 -6.71 -3.50
C TRP A 73 -2.84 -6.00 -4.85
N ALA A 74 -2.50 -4.71 -4.85
CA ALA A 74 -2.20 -3.97 -6.07
C ALA A 74 -0.88 -3.21 -5.92
N PHE A 75 -0.02 -3.34 -6.93
CA PHE A 75 1.30 -2.73 -7.00
C PHE A 75 1.32 -1.74 -8.15
N TYR A 76 1.52 -0.46 -7.85
CA TYR A 76 1.55 0.60 -8.85
C TYR A 76 2.99 0.94 -9.22
N PHE A 77 3.30 0.87 -10.50
CA PHE A 77 4.57 1.25 -11.08
C PHE A 77 4.38 2.44 -12.02
N SER A 78 5.32 3.38 -11.98
CA SER A 78 5.38 4.48 -12.95
C SER A 78 5.79 3.98 -14.35
N ALA A 79 5.68 4.84 -15.36
CA ALA A 79 6.21 4.58 -16.70
C ALA A 79 7.73 4.28 -16.72
N SER A 80 8.49 4.78 -15.74
CA SER A 80 9.92 4.46 -15.60
C SER A 80 10.18 3.10 -14.94
N GLY A 81 9.13 2.37 -14.55
CA GLY A 81 9.22 1.07 -13.89
C GLY A 81 9.48 1.15 -12.39
N GLU A 82 9.43 2.34 -11.77
CA GLU A 82 9.60 2.50 -10.34
C GLU A 82 8.28 2.24 -9.60
N MET A 83 8.31 1.42 -8.55
CA MET A 83 7.15 1.21 -7.68
C MET A 83 6.86 2.47 -6.85
N GLN A 84 5.61 2.96 -6.93
CA GLN A 84 5.17 4.19 -6.26
C GLN A 84 4.31 3.90 -5.04
N SER A 85 3.51 2.84 -5.10
CA SER A 85 2.59 2.45 -4.03
C SER A 85 2.22 0.97 -4.09
N ILE A 86 1.79 0.46 -2.93
CA ILE A 86 1.21 -0.85 -2.72
C ILE A 86 -0.11 -0.65 -2.00
N THR A 87 -1.18 -1.20 -2.53
CA THR A 87 -2.48 -1.29 -1.86
C THR A 87 -2.69 -2.72 -1.41
N TRP A 88 -3.16 -2.88 -0.18
CA TRP A 88 -3.55 -4.15 0.39
C TRP A 88 -4.96 -4.06 0.96
N ASN A 89 -5.83 -4.95 0.50
CA ASN A 89 -7.16 -5.18 1.04
C ASN A 89 -7.10 -6.54 1.76
N PRO A 90 -7.05 -6.57 3.10
CA PRO A 90 -7.01 -7.84 3.82
C PRO A 90 -8.35 -8.58 3.66
N GLU A 91 -8.33 -9.87 3.32
CA GLU A 91 -9.54 -10.70 3.26
C GLU A 91 -10.29 -10.74 4.60
N LYS A 92 -9.55 -10.78 5.70
CA LYS A 92 -10.11 -10.79 7.06
C LYS A 92 -9.86 -9.46 7.74
N PRO A 93 -10.83 -8.95 8.52
CA PRO A 93 -10.63 -7.73 9.29
C PRO A 93 -9.37 -7.80 10.17
N ILE A 94 -8.52 -6.77 10.06
CA ILE A 94 -7.30 -6.66 10.86
C ILE A 94 -7.46 -5.49 11.82
N ALA A 95 -7.18 -5.73 13.10
CA ALA A 95 -7.16 -4.65 14.07
C ALA A 95 -6.22 -3.52 13.62
N VAL A 96 -6.75 -2.30 13.49
CA VAL A 96 -6.02 -1.10 13.05
C VAL A 96 -4.76 -0.90 13.88
N SER A 97 -4.83 -1.16 15.19
CA SER A 97 -3.70 -1.06 16.13
C SER A 97 -2.49 -1.94 15.76
N LYS A 98 -2.68 -3.02 14.98
CA LYS A 98 -1.57 -3.87 14.50
C LYS A 98 -0.70 -3.16 13.46
N LEU A 99 -1.25 -2.24 12.67
CA LEU A 99 -0.54 -1.50 11.64
C LEU A 99 -0.30 -0.03 12.01
N PHE A 100 -1.21 0.56 12.76
CA PHE A 100 -1.23 1.95 13.22
C PHE A 100 -1.31 1.99 14.75
N PRO A 101 -0.22 1.63 15.47
CA PRO A 101 -0.20 1.74 16.91
C PRO A 101 -0.38 3.20 17.34
N ALA A 102 -1.07 3.42 18.46
CA ALA A 102 -1.52 4.75 18.89
C ALA A 102 -0.39 5.79 18.98
N LYS A 103 0.82 5.37 19.39
CA LYS A 103 2.00 6.24 19.51
C LYS A 103 2.61 6.69 18.17
N ASP A 104 2.33 5.98 17.08
CA ASP A 104 2.96 6.24 15.77
C ASP A 104 1.93 6.73 14.72
N ARG A 105 0.64 6.87 15.09
CA ARG A 105 -0.44 7.20 14.16
C ARG A 105 -0.82 8.68 14.23
N GLU A 106 -1.03 9.26 13.07
CA GLU A 106 -1.59 10.60 12.87
C GLU A 106 -2.95 10.44 12.19
N LEU A 107 -3.95 11.22 12.62
CA LEU A 107 -5.24 11.28 11.93
C LEU A 107 -5.33 12.57 11.14
N HIS A 108 -5.61 12.45 9.85
CA HIS A 108 -5.80 13.58 8.95
C HIS A 108 -7.19 13.49 8.32
N SER A 109 -7.95 14.57 8.38
CA SER A 109 -9.30 14.63 7.81
C SER A 109 -9.43 15.83 6.90
N THR A 110 -10.20 15.66 5.82
CA THR A 110 -10.61 16.75 4.93
C THR A 110 -12.12 16.76 4.79
N SER A 111 -12.67 17.98 4.70
CA SER A 111 -14.08 18.24 4.45
C SER A 111 -14.17 19.16 3.23
N ALA A 112 -13.97 18.59 2.04
CA ALA A 112 -14.09 19.33 0.77
C ALA A 112 -15.40 18.92 0.10
N VAL A 113 -16.25 19.91 -0.21
CA VAL A 113 -17.49 19.81 -1.01
C VAL A 113 -18.19 18.45 -0.90
N GLY A 114 -18.80 18.17 0.26
CA GLY A 114 -19.64 16.98 0.47
C GLY A 114 -18.90 15.66 0.72
N VAL A 115 -17.58 15.59 0.58
CA VAL A 115 -16.79 14.39 0.88
C VAL A 115 -16.02 14.59 2.18
N LYS A 116 -16.41 13.85 3.22
CA LYS A 116 -15.59 13.66 4.42
C LYS A 116 -14.68 12.46 4.19
N ALA A 117 -13.39 12.71 4.04
CA ALA A 117 -12.38 11.66 4.03
C ALA A 117 -11.51 11.80 5.28
N SER A 118 -11.32 10.70 5.99
CA SER A 118 -10.34 10.61 7.07
C SER A 118 -9.34 9.51 6.75
N VAL A 119 -8.07 9.79 7.01
CA VAL A 119 -7.00 8.82 6.83
C VAL A 119 -6.17 8.74 8.10
N MET A 120 -5.86 7.51 8.51
CA MET A 120 -4.78 7.27 9.46
C MET A 120 -3.48 7.18 8.69
N LEU A 121 -2.47 7.90 9.16
CA LEU A 121 -1.13 7.91 8.61
C LEU A 121 -0.16 7.39 9.66
N ARG A 122 0.79 6.58 9.22
CA ARG A 122 1.97 6.18 10.01
C ARG A 122 3.21 6.37 9.17
N ARG A 123 4.19 7.08 9.73
CA ARG A 123 5.51 7.25 9.09
C ARG A 123 6.36 6.02 9.35
N LEU A 124 7.05 5.56 8.32
CA LEU A 124 7.97 4.43 8.37
C LEU A 124 9.37 4.89 7.93
N SER A 125 10.38 4.09 8.28
CA SER A 125 11.77 4.35 7.89
C SER A 125 11.94 4.43 6.36
N GLY A 126 12.93 5.20 5.91
CA GLY A 126 13.24 5.37 4.48
C GLY A 126 12.25 6.26 3.73
N GLY A 127 11.56 7.17 4.43
CA GLY A 127 10.61 8.10 3.79
C GLY A 127 9.33 7.43 3.29
N ARG A 128 8.93 6.30 3.88
CA ARG A 128 7.72 5.57 3.53
C ARG A 128 6.55 6.03 4.42
N LEU A 129 5.36 6.04 3.85
CA LEU A 129 4.11 6.34 4.54
C LEU A 129 3.18 5.13 4.41
N LEU A 130 2.64 4.68 5.53
CA LEU A 130 1.50 3.78 5.57
C LEU A 130 0.23 4.60 5.81
N ILE A 131 -0.78 4.39 4.98
CA ILE A 131 -2.03 5.16 4.98
C ILE A 131 -3.19 4.17 5.02
N ALA A 132 -4.22 4.45 5.82
CA ALA A 132 -5.48 3.72 5.80
C ALA A 132 -6.63 4.71 5.69
N ASN A 133 -7.57 4.46 4.78
CA ASN A 133 -8.84 5.16 4.80
C ASN A 133 -9.63 4.67 6.01
N VAL A 134 -10.10 5.61 6.82
CA VAL A 134 -10.90 5.31 8.01
C VAL A 134 -12.20 6.11 8.00
N ASN A 135 -13.28 5.46 8.40
CA ASN A 135 -14.60 6.08 8.52
C ASN A 135 -14.73 6.84 9.86
N SER A 136 -13.93 6.48 10.87
CA SER A 136 -13.87 7.16 12.15
C SER A 136 -12.49 7.05 12.81
N PRO A 137 -12.15 7.98 13.74
CA PRO A 137 -10.92 7.89 14.56
C PRO A 137 -10.83 6.59 15.38
N ASP A 138 -11.99 6.04 15.75
CA ASP A 138 -12.13 4.86 16.61
C ASP A 138 -12.31 3.58 15.82
N GLN A 139 -12.11 3.62 14.50
CA GLN A 139 -12.21 2.44 13.65
C GLN A 139 -11.27 1.34 14.17
N ALA A 140 -11.88 0.24 14.60
CA ALA A 140 -11.16 -0.89 15.18
C ALA A 140 -10.49 -1.75 14.11
N GLU A 141 -11.07 -1.83 12.93
CA GLU A 141 -10.70 -2.78 11.87
C GLU A 141 -10.32 -2.10 10.57
N LEU A 142 -9.29 -2.62 9.92
CA LEU A 142 -8.73 -2.11 8.69
C LEU A 142 -9.39 -2.80 7.49
N GLN A 143 -9.88 -2.00 6.55
CA GLN A 143 -10.43 -2.48 5.27
C GLN A 143 -9.44 -2.35 4.12
N GLN A 144 -8.53 -1.38 4.19
CA GLN A 144 -7.51 -1.17 3.19
C GLN A 144 -6.34 -0.40 3.79
N ALA A 145 -5.12 -0.82 3.45
CA ALA A 145 -3.91 -0.04 3.69
C ALA A 145 -3.17 0.23 2.39
N VAL A 146 -2.55 1.40 2.31
CA VAL A 146 -1.69 1.81 1.21
C VAL A 146 -0.30 2.16 1.76
N LEU A 147 0.73 1.52 1.26
CA LEU A 147 2.12 1.88 1.50
C LEU A 147 2.65 2.64 0.29
N MET A 148 3.26 3.81 0.51
CA MET A 148 3.85 4.61 -0.56
C MET A 148 5.06 5.41 -0.08
N ARG A 149 5.79 6.03 -1.01
CA ARG A 149 6.84 6.98 -0.67
C ARG A 149 6.22 8.33 -0.27
N ALA A 150 6.88 9.08 0.60
CA ALA A 150 6.37 10.37 1.06
C ALA A 150 6.33 11.43 -0.05
N ASP A 151 7.22 11.35 -1.04
CA ASP A 151 7.25 12.23 -2.21
C ASP A 151 6.17 11.88 -3.25
N THR A 152 5.64 10.66 -3.25
CA THR A 152 4.56 10.23 -4.16
C THR A 152 3.17 10.49 -3.62
N VAL A 153 3.02 10.85 -2.34
CA VAL A 153 1.72 11.07 -1.70
C VAL A 153 0.88 12.13 -2.42
N GLY A 154 1.48 13.18 -2.98
CA GLY A 154 0.77 14.22 -3.72
C GLY A 154 0.11 13.75 -5.01
N ARG A 155 0.52 12.61 -5.55
CA ARG A 155 -0.10 12.00 -6.74
C ARG A 155 -1.43 11.34 -6.42
N PHE A 156 -1.53 10.71 -5.25
CA PHE A 156 -2.69 9.90 -4.85
C PHE A 156 -3.59 10.63 -3.85
N PHE A 157 -3.01 11.45 -2.98
CA PHE A 157 -3.67 12.23 -1.94
C PHE A 157 -3.17 13.69 -1.95
N PRO A 158 -3.54 14.50 -2.96
CA PRO A 158 -3.05 15.88 -3.10
C PRO A 158 -3.32 16.74 -1.85
N TRP A 159 -4.50 16.59 -1.24
CA TRP A 159 -4.90 17.31 -0.03
C TRP A 159 -4.04 16.94 1.17
N LEU A 160 -3.67 15.66 1.30
CA LEU A 160 -2.81 15.19 2.38
C LEU A 160 -1.39 15.72 2.18
N ALA A 161 -0.89 15.70 0.95
CA ALA A 161 0.43 16.26 0.64
C ALA A 161 0.53 17.75 1.01
N ALA A 162 -0.53 18.54 0.75
CA ALA A 162 -0.58 19.94 1.15
C ALA A 162 -0.51 20.09 2.69
N ARG A 163 -1.25 19.27 3.43
CA ARG A 163 -1.23 19.25 4.90
C ARG A 163 0.14 18.86 5.46
N LEU A 164 0.75 17.81 4.94
CA LEU A 164 2.07 17.35 5.37
C LEU A 164 3.19 18.37 5.10
N LYS A 165 2.99 19.30 4.15
CA LYS A 165 3.91 20.42 3.90
C LYS A 165 3.69 21.57 4.89
N SER A 166 2.43 21.92 5.21
CA SER A 166 2.13 23.01 6.15
C SER A 166 2.66 22.73 7.56
N ASP A 167 2.63 21.46 7.98
CA ASP A 167 3.08 21.06 9.32
C ASP A 167 4.60 21.19 9.50
N LYS A 168 5.37 21.24 8.40
CA LYS A 168 6.84 21.44 8.46
C LYS A 168 7.27 22.90 8.52
N THR A 169 6.36 23.84 8.26
CA THR A 169 6.64 25.29 8.22
C THR A 169 6.21 26.03 9.49
N GLY A 170 5.75 25.29 10.51
CA GLY A 170 5.27 25.82 11.79
C GLY A 170 6.22 25.61 12.98
N GLU A 171 7.43 25.10 12.75
CA GLU A 171 8.57 25.14 13.68
C GLU A 171 9.56 26.24 13.26
#